data_AF-A0A853F2U9-F1
#
_entry.id   AF-A0A853F2U9-F1
#
_cell.length_a   1.000
_cell.length_b   1.000
_cell.length_c   1.000
_cell.angle_alpha   90.00
_cell.angle_beta   90.00
_cell.angle_gamma   90.00
#
_symmetry.space_group_name_H-M   'P 1'
#
loop_
_entity.id
_entity.type
_entity.pdbx_description
1 polymer ?
#
loop_
_entity_poly.entity_id
_entity_poly.type
_entity_poly.pdbx_seq_one_letter_code
_entity_poly.pdbx_strand_id
1 'polypeptide(L)'
;MALSTKKQTKTGQVLAKKIKGKATRVAFLSDDEMRQLKIISITKNIGIKDLIDASLEKIMSCQNYKFKAIDVNAKKRSFVIEQERLQEMKIFLVGYDGVTQDKLIYNAVLEII
;
A
#
# COMPACT_ATOMS: atom_id res chain seq x y z
N MET A 1 -13.26 37.09 -19.79
CA MET A 1 -12.56 35.92 -20.38
C MET A 1 -13.27 34.65 -19.91
N ALA A 2 -14.02 33.98 -20.78
CA ALA A 2 -14.68 32.72 -20.43
C ALA A 2 -13.66 31.59 -20.59
N LEU A 3 -13.27 30.97 -19.47
CA LEU A 3 -12.46 29.75 -19.45
C LEU A 3 -13.25 28.62 -20.11
N SER A 4 -12.88 28.27 -21.34
CA SER A 4 -13.42 27.11 -22.06
C SER A 4 -13.03 25.84 -21.32
N THR A 5 -13.93 25.34 -20.45
CA THR A 5 -13.80 24.02 -19.86
C THR A 5 -14.05 22.98 -20.95
N LYS A 6 -12.98 22.48 -21.56
CA LYS A 6 -13.04 21.34 -22.49
C LYS A 6 -13.77 20.19 -21.78
N LYS A 7 -14.93 19.78 -22.32
CA LYS A 7 -15.69 18.63 -21.83
C LYS A 7 -14.76 17.41 -21.77
N GLN A 8 -14.69 16.77 -20.60
CA GLN A 8 -13.90 15.56 -20.38
C GLN A 8 -14.27 14.48 -21.41
N THR A 9 -13.29 13.96 -22.13
CA THR A 9 -13.46 12.84 -23.06
C THR A 9 -13.88 11.58 -22.29
N LYS A 10 -14.62 10.67 -22.94
CA LYS A 10 -15.02 9.37 -22.33
C LYS A 10 -13.82 8.62 -21.74
N THR A 11 -12.64 8.75 -22.36
CA THR A 11 -11.36 8.22 -21.87
C THR A 11 -10.90 8.85 -20.55
N GLY A 12 -11.08 10.17 -20.39
CA GLY A 12 -10.79 10.89 -19.15
C GLY A 12 -11.71 10.49 -18.00
N GLN A 13 -12.98 10.18 -18.27
CA GLN A 13 -13.92 9.67 -17.26
C GLN A 13 -13.58 8.24 -16.81
N VAL A 14 -13.14 7.38 -17.72
CA VAL A 14 -12.71 6.00 -17.39
C VAL A 14 -11.42 6.01 -16.58
N LEU A 15 -10.44 6.86 -16.92
CA LEU A 15 -9.23 7.05 -16.14
C LEU A 15 -9.52 7.63 -14.75
N ALA A 16 -10.39 8.64 -14.66
CA ALA A 16 -10.80 9.21 -13.38
C ALA A 16 -11.50 8.17 -12.47
N LYS A 17 -12.32 7.28 -13.04
CA LYS A 17 -12.92 6.15 -12.30
C LYS A 17 -11.87 5.14 -11.82
N LYS A 18 -10.87 4.80 -12.65
CA LYS A 18 -9.77 3.91 -12.26
C LYS A 18 -8.87 4.50 -11.18
N ILE A 19 -8.71 5.83 -11.16
CA ILE A 19 -7.94 6.54 -10.13
C ILE A 19 -8.75 6.66 -8.82
N LYS A 20 -10.07 6.83 -8.90
CA LYS A 20 -10.97 6.87 -7.73
C LYS A 20 -10.97 5.60 -6.86
N GLY A 21 -10.47 4.47 -7.35
CA GLY A 21 -10.35 3.24 -6.56
C GLY A 21 -9.00 3.06 -5.89
N LYS A 22 -7.98 3.85 -6.25
CA LYS A 22 -6.58 3.62 -5.86
C LYS A 22 -6.07 4.72 -4.95
N ALA A 23 -5.40 4.33 -3.87
CA ALA A 23 -4.70 5.23 -2.97
C ALA A 23 -3.20 4.97 -3.03
N THR A 24 -2.39 6.02 -3.17
CA THR A 24 -0.94 5.92 -3.03
C THR A 24 -0.57 6.08 -1.55
N ARG A 25 0.26 5.17 -1.03
CA ARG A 25 0.80 5.22 0.32
C ARG A 25 2.31 5.15 0.32
N VAL A 26 2.91 5.75 1.33
CA VAL A 26 4.36 5.74 1.50
C VAL A 26 4.67 4.76 2.62
N ALA A 27 5.61 3.86 2.38
CA ALA A 27 6.22 3.05 3.42
C ALA A 27 7.74 3.22 3.36
N PHE A 28 8.42 2.82 4.41
CA PHE A 28 9.87 2.91 4.48
C PHE A 28 10.44 1.52 4.25
N LEU A 29 11.28 1.34 3.23
CA LEU A 29 11.96 0.07 2.98
C LEU A 29 13.42 0.31 2.62
N SER A 30 14.29 -0.59 3.06
CA SER A 30 15.67 -0.65 2.59
C SER A 30 15.74 -1.07 1.12
N ASP A 31 16.90 -0.85 0.50
CA ASP A 31 17.10 -1.24 -0.90
C ASP A 31 17.10 -2.77 -1.06
N ASP A 32 17.56 -3.50 -0.05
CA ASP A 32 17.57 -4.97 -0.02
C ASP A 32 16.15 -5.55 0.16
N GLU A 33 15.35 -5.01 1.08
CA GLU A 33 13.95 -5.40 1.26
C GLU A 33 13.15 -5.20 -0.03
N MET A 34 13.35 -4.05 -0.71
CA MET A 34 12.69 -3.76 -1.97
C MET A 34 13.15 -4.71 -3.09
N ARG A 35 14.44 -5.10 -3.09
CA ARG A 35 14.98 -6.07 -4.05
C ARG A 35 14.37 -7.45 -3.84
N GLN A 36 14.30 -7.92 -2.60
CA GLN A 36 13.69 -9.21 -2.25
C GLN A 36 12.20 -9.24 -2.62
N LEU A 37 11.45 -8.17 -2.29
CA LEU A 37 10.05 -8.04 -2.67
C LEU A 37 9.83 -8.13 -4.18
N LYS A 38 10.68 -7.48 -4.99
CA LYS A 38 10.64 -7.55 -6.45
C LYS A 38 10.94 -8.96 -6.96
N ILE A 39 11.96 -9.62 -6.40
CA ILE A 39 12.30 -11.01 -6.78
C ILE A 39 11.10 -11.91 -6.52
N ILE A 40 10.46 -11.82 -5.35
CA ILE A 40 9.29 -12.65 -5.02
C ILE A 40 8.11 -12.35 -5.95
N SER A 41 7.86 -11.09 -6.27
CA SER A 41 6.83 -10.69 -7.24
C SER A 41 7.04 -11.34 -8.60
N ILE A 42 8.27 -11.36 -9.09
CA ILE A 42 8.63 -12.00 -10.37
C ILE A 42 8.52 -13.52 -10.26
N THR A 43 9.09 -14.14 -9.23
CA THR A 43 9.10 -15.59 -9.03
C THR A 43 7.70 -16.17 -8.88
N LYS A 44 6.79 -15.45 -8.20
CA LYS A 44 5.41 -15.89 -8.01
C LYS A 44 4.49 -15.48 -9.16
N ASN A 45 4.96 -14.64 -10.10
CA ASN A 45 4.14 -14.02 -11.14
C ASN A 45 2.90 -13.28 -10.56
N ILE A 46 3.09 -12.58 -9.43
CA ILE A 46 2.05 -11.82 -8.74
C ILE A 46 2.53 -10.37 -8.60
N GLY A 47 1.65 -9.40 -8.85
CA GLY A 47 1.98 -7.99 -8.70
C GLY A 47 2.33 -7.63 -7.24
N ILE A 48 3.29 -6.72 -7.04
CA ILE A 48 3.66 -6.23 -5.70
C ILE A 48 2.45 -5.73 -4.91
N LYS A 49 1.51 -5.07 -5.59
CA LYS A 49 0.24 -4.62 -4.99
C LYS A 49 -0.53 -5.80 -4.39
N ASP A 50 -0.73 -6.85 -5.15
CA ASP A 50 -1.54 -8.00 -4.72
C ASP A 50 -0.82 -8.78 -3.60
N LEU A 51 0.51 -8.85 -3.63
CA LEU A 51 1.30 -9.39 -2.52
C LEU A 51 1.11 -8.60 -1.23
N ILE A 52 1.18 -7.27 -1.31
CA ILE A 52 0.98 -6.39 -0.15
C ILE A 52 -0.45 -6.48 0.34
N ASP A 53 -1.45 -6.45 -0.55
CA ASP A 53 -2.87 -6.56 -0.21
C ASP A 53 -3.15 -7.88 0.54
N ALA A 54 -2.61 -9.01 0.05
CA ALA A 54 -2.75 -10.31 0.71
C ALA A 54 -2.04 -10.38 2.07
N SER A 55 -0.87 -9.74 2.20
CA SER A 55 -0.13 -9.68 3.46
C SER A 55 -0.83 -8.79 4.50
N LEU A 56 -1.36 -7.64 4.07
CA LEU A 56 -2.16 -6.75 4.91
C LEU A 56 -3.38 -7.46 5.47
N GLU A 57 -4.09 -8.25 4.67
CA GLU A 57 -5.25 -9.02 5.12
C GLU A 57 -4.89 -10.03 6.22
N LYS A 58 -3.74 -10.72 6.09
CA LYS A 58 -3.23 -11.64 7.12
C LYS A 58 -2.90 -10.91 8.42
N ILE A 59 -2.24 -9.76 8.33
CA ILE A 59 -1.92 -8.95 9.52
C ILE A 59 -3.20 -8.44 10.18
N MET A 60 -4.14 -7.91 9.40
CA MET A 60 -5.37 -7.31 9.92
C MET A 60 -6.35 -8.33 10.50
N SER A 61 -6.28 -9.59 10.07
CA SER A 61 -7.04 -10.70 10.67
C SER A 61 -6.43 -11.20 11.98
N CYS A 62 -5.21 -10.78 12.33
CA CYS A 62 -4.55 -11.14 13.59
C CYS A 62 -4.86 -10.08 14.67
N GLN A 63 -5.64 -10.47 15.68
CA GLN A 63 -6.03 -9.56 16.78
C GLN A 63 -4.85 -9.08 17.63
N ASN A 64 -3.74 -9.82 17.68
CA ASN A 64 -2.57 -9.53 18.52
C ASN A 64 -1.27 -9.51 17.70
N TYR A 65 -1.27 -8.82 16.55
CA TYR A 65 -0.08 -8.72 15.71
C TYR A 65 1.02 -7.90 16.39
N LYS A 66 2.25 -8.44 16.41
CA LYS A 66 3.42 -7.76 16.99
C LYS A 66 4.20 -7.05 15.92
N PHE A 67 4.07 -5.72 15.86
CA PHE A 67 4.78 -4.90 14.88
C PHE A 67 6.27 -4.77 15.18
N LYS A 68 7.09 -5.05 14.17
CA LYS A 68 8.51 -4.72 14.14
C LYS A 68 8.71 -3.22 13.87
N ALA A 69 9.82 -2.68 14.36
CA ALA A 69 10.24 -1.31 14.10
C ALA A 69 10.77 -1.17 12.68
N ILE A 70 10.59 0.01 12.08
CA ILE A 70 11.13 0.34 10.76
C ILE A 70 12.66 0.46 10.87
N ASP A 71 13.39 -0.17 9.95
CA ASP A 71 14.85 -0.05 9.88
C ASP A 71 15.28 1.42 9.70
N VAL A 72 16.32 1.83 10.42
CA VAL A 72 16.90 3.18 10.34
C VAL A 72 17.43 3.54 8.95
N ASN A 73 17.81 2.54 8.15
CA ASN A 73 18.30 2.70 6.77
C ASN A 73 17.16 2.69 5.74
N ALA A 74 15.91 2.52 6.17
CA ALA A 74 14.77 2.43 5.29
C ALA A 74 14.47 3.78 4.60
N LYS A 75 14.29 3.74 3.28
CA LYS A 75 13.99 4.91 2.45
C LYS A 75 12.50 4.96 2.14
N LYS A 76 11.94 6.16 1.95
CA LYS A 76 10.55 6.33 1.52
C LYS A 76 10.31 5.68 0.15
N ARG A 77 9.34 4.79 0.07
CA ARG A 77 8.87 4.08 -1.13
C ARG A 77 7.36 4.23 -1.25
N SER A 78 6.90 4.54 -2.46
CA SER A 78 5.48 4.72 -2.75
C SER A 78 4.88 3.43 -3.29
N PHE A 79 3.78 3.02 -2.67
CA PHE A 79 2.98 1.86 -3.03
C PHE A 79 1.59 2.29 -3.45
N VAL A 80 1.00 1.55 -4.38
CA VAL A 80 -0.40 1.72 -4.75
C VAL A 80 -1.20 0.63 -4.06
N ILE A 81 -2.18 1.03 -3.25
CA ILE A 81 -3.13 0.14 -2.58
C ILE A 81 -4.56 0.48 -3.01
N GLU A 82 -5.48 -0.45 -2.82
CA GLU A 82 -6.91 -0.16 -3.01
C GLU A 82 -7.43 0.80 -1.92
N GLN A 83 -8.36 1.67 -2.29
CA GLN A 83 -8.95 2.63 -1.36
C GLN A 83 -9.81 1.96 -0.28
N GLU A 84 -10.43 0.82 -0.59
CA GLU A 84 -11.14 0.00 0.39
C GLU A 84 -10.16 -0.55 1.45
N ARG A 85 -9.05 -1.15 1.00
CA ARG A 85 -7.98 -1.65 1.88
C ARG A 85 -7.45 -0.55 2.79
N LEU A 86 -7.30 0.67 2.28
CA LEU A 86 -6.91 1.81 3.10
C LEU A 86 -7.90 2.11 4.24
N GLN A 87 -9.21 1.97 4.03
CA GLN A 87 -10.20 2.19 5.09
C GLN A 87 -10.14 1.08 6.14
N GLU A 88 -9.99 -0.17 5.71
CA GLU A 88 -9.80 -1.31 6.62
C GLU A 88 -8.56 -1.12 7.49
N MET A 89 -7.44 -0.70 6.90
CA MET A 89 -6.23 -0.37 7.64
C MET A 89 -6.47 0.69 8.71
N LYS A 90 -7.24 1.74 8.40
CA LYS A 90 -7.56 2.78 9.39
C LYS A 90 -8.36 2.20 10.56
N ILE A 91 -9.38 1.41 10.28
CA ILE A 91 -10.23 0.79 11.31
C ILE A 91 -9.38 -0.15 12.18
N PHE A 92 -8.56 -0.99 11.56
CA PHE A 92 -7.67 -1.91 12.26
C PHE A 92 -6.71 -1.18 13.21
N LEU A 93 -6.12 -0.08 12.75
CA LEU A 93 -5.15 0.70 13.54
C LEU A 93 -5.78 1.44 14.73
N VAL A 94 -7.11 1.61 14.79
CA VAL A 94 -7.78 2.16 15.99
C VAL A 94 -7.50 1.27 17.22
N GLY A 95 -7.31 -0.03 17.03
CA GLY A 95 -6.99 -0.98 18.10
C GLY A 95 -5.52 -0.99 18.53
N TYR A 96 -4.64 -0.24 17.86
CA TYR A 96 -3.19 -0.28 18.09
C TYR A 96 -2.61 1.11 18.34
N ASP A 97 -2.39 1.43 19.60
CA ASP A 97 -1.81 2.71 19.99
C ASP A 97 -0.37 2.86 19.48
N GLY A 98 -0.05 4.04 18.94
CA GLY A 98 1.28 4.37 18.40
C GLY A 98 1.69 3.65 17.09
N VAL A 99 0.79 2.93 16.42
CA VAL A 99 1.08 2.27 15.13
C VAL A 99 0.54 3.10 13.96
N THR A 100 1.42 3.41 13.01
CA THR A 100 1.08 4.18 11.80
C THR A 100 0.79 3.28 10.60
N GLN A 101 0.10 3.81 9.59
CA GLN A 101 -0.13 3.12 8.31
C GLN A 101 1.18 2.68 7.67
N ASP A 102 2.20 3.55 7.70
CA ASP A 102 3.52 3.28 7.13
C ASP A 102 4.19 2.09 7.83
N LYS A 103 4.04 1.98 9.16
CA LYS A 103 4.54 0.84 9.95
C LYS A 103 3.78 -0.45 9.65
N LEU A 104 2.46 -0.36 9.41
CA LEU A 104 1.65 -1.50 8.99
C LEU A 104 2.08 -2.02 7.61
N ILE A 105 2.26 -1.14 6.62
CA ILE A 105 2.73 -1.53 5.28
C ILE A 105 4.16 -2.09 5.34
N TYR A 106 5.04 -1.48 6.16
CA TYR A 106 6.38 -2.01 6.38
C TYR A 106 6.35 -3.46 6.87
N ASN A 107 5.56 -3.74 7.90
CA ASN A 107 5.43 -5.10 8.44
C ASN A 107 4.77 -6.06 7.43
N ALA A 108 3.80 -5.58 6.62
CA ALA A 108 3.24 -6.38 5.54
C ALA A 108 4.30 -6.79 4.51
N VAL A 109 5.26 -5.91 4.20
CA VAL A 109 6.39 -6.25 3.33
C VAL A 109 7.33 -7.24 4.00
N LEU A 110 7.62 -7.07 5.30
CA LEU A 110 8.46 -8.00 6.06
C LEU A 110 7.86 -9.42 6.16
N GLU A 111 6.54 -9.58 6.13
CA GLU A 111 5.89 -10.91 6.10
C GLU A 111 5.99 -11.58 4.72
N ILE A 112 6.31 -10.82 3.66
CA ILE A 112 6.43 -11.36 2.31
C ILE A 112 7.84 -11.92 2.04
N ILE A 113 8.87 -11.25 2.55
CA ILE A 113 10.30 -11.56 2.33
C ILE A 113 10.86 -12.51 3.39
#